data_AF-A0A8K0Y5C0-F1
#
_entry.id   AF-A0A8K0Y5C0-F1
#
_cell.length_a   1.000
_cell.length_b   1.000
_cell.length_c   1.000
_cell.angle_alpha   90.00
_cell.angle_beta   90.00
_cell.angle_gamma   90.00
#
_symmetry.space_group_name_H-M   'P 1'
#
loop_
_entity.id
_entity.type
_entity.pdbx_description
1 polymer ?
#
loop_
_entity_poly.entity_id
_entity_poly.type
_entity_poly.pdbx_seq_one_letter_code
_entity_poly.pdbx_strand_id
1 'polypeptide(L)'
;MGLDLKALCVREKTNLESFASKIVAIDAYNAIYQFLSIIRGPDGLPLTDYSGKITSHITGLFYRNINFLSLGIKPVYVFDGKPPSLKSAEIERRKQIKKEATIKYENAISQGRYEDAKKYAQQTSILRDEMVEDSKRLLSLFGIPSVNAPSEGEATAAHMTMTGQAHVSASQDFDSLLFGAKKLVRNFTNSGKRKLPNRNTTIEVEPEIIDLVKTLDSLA
;
A
#
# COMPACT_ATOMS: atom_id res chain seq x y z
N MET A 1 0.48 6.83 7.51
CA MET A 1 -0.32 7.49 6.46
C MET A 1 0.20 8.90 6.41
N GLY A 2 0.64 9.30 5.22
CA GLY A 2 1.32 10.56 4.92
C GLY A 2 0.36 11.75 4.92
N LEU A 3 0.70 12.77 4.14
CA LEU A 3 -0.07 14.01 4.07
C LEU A 3 -1.39 13.81 3.30
N ASP A 4 -2.54 14.24 3.84
CA ASP A 4 -3.81 14.19 3.09
C ASP A 4 -3.94 15.40 2.16
N LEU A 5 -3.68 15.19 0.88
CA LEU A 5 -3.80 16.19 -0.19
C LEU A 5 -5.00 15.96 -1.09
N LYS A 6 -5.92 15.08 -0.70
CA LYS A 6 -7.00 14.61 -1.58
C LYS A 6 -7.91 15.72 -2.11
N ALA A 7 -8.13 16.77 -1.31
CA ALA A 7 -8.96 17.91 -1.68
C ALA A 7 -8.27 18.86 -2.67
N LEU A 8 -6.93 18.86 -2.72
CA LEU A 8 -6.13 19.76 -3.54
C LEU A 8 -5.70 19.12 -4.86
N CYS A 9 -5.61 17.80 -4.93
CA CYS A 9 -5.18 17.09 -6.13
C CYS A 9 -6.31 16.91 -7.15
N VAL A 10 -6.01 17.22 -8.41
CA VAL A 10 -6.84 16.85 -9.56
C VAL A 10 -6.69 15.34 -9.79
N ARG A 11 -7.77 14.60 -9.58
CA ARG A 11 -7.81 13.13 -9.62
C ARG A 11 -8.66 12.65 -10.77
N GLU A 12 -8.05 11.89 -11.66
CA GLU A 12 -8.72 11.32 -12.83
C GLU A 12 -8.86 9.82 -12.67
N LYS A 13 -10.04 9.28 -13.02
CA LYS A 13 -10.25 7.84 -13.00
C LYS A 13 -9.39 7.17 -14.07
N THR A 14 -8.85 6.01 -13.74
CA THR A 14 -8.08 5.19 -14.69
C THR A 14 -8.34 3.70 -14.43
N ASN A 15 -7.73 2.83 -15.22
CA ASN A 15 -7.84 1.38 -15.10
C ASN A 15 -6.44 0.74 -15.22
N LEU A 16 -6.33 -0.55 -14.92
CA LEU A 16 -5.03 -1.22 -14.93
C LEU A 16 -4.49 -1.40 -16.36
N GLU A 17 -5.38 -1.62 -17.31
CA GLU A 17 -5.10 -1.82 -18.73
C GLU A 17 -4.37 -0.61 -19.34
N SER A 18 -4.65 0.60 -18.83
CA SER A 18 -3.97 1.84 -19.21
C SER A 18 -2.47 1.86 -18.88
N PHE A 19 -1.98 0.89 -18.09
CA PHE A 19 -0.58 0.72 -17.72
C PHE A 19 0.10 -0.46 -18.43
N ALA A 20 -0.56 -1.10 -19.41
CA ALA A 20 0.04 -2.16 -20.21
C ALA A 20 1.37 -1.70 -20.83
N SER A 21 2.39 -2.55 -20.75
CA SER A 21 3.77 -2.29 -21.17
C SER A 21 4.51 -1.17 -20.44
N LYS A 22 3.87 -0.48 -19.47
CA LYS A 22 4.47 0.61 -18.71
C LYS A 22 5.17 0.10 -17.45
N ILE A 23 6.27 0.77 -17.12
CA ILE A 23 6.97 0.55 -15.85
C ILE A 23 6.26 1.35 -14.75
N VAL A 24 5.88 0.68 -13.67
CA VAL A 24 5.20 1.27 -12.51
C VAL A 24 6.07 1.09 -11.27
N ALA A 25 6.51 2.20 -10.66
CA ALA A 25 7.30 2.17 -9.43
C ALA A 25 6.35 2.10 -8.22
N ILE A 26 6.24 0.94 -7.60
CA ILE A 26 5.32 0.66 -6.49
C ILE A 26 6.05 0.84 -5.17
N ASP A 27 5.51 1.66 -4.26
CA ASP A 27 5.96 1.67 -2.88
C ASP A 27 5.62 0.32 -2.21
N ALA A 28 6.66 -0.43 -1.88
CA ALA A 28 6.53 -1.77 -1.34
C ALA A 28 5.93 -1.77 0.08
N TYR A 29 6.34 -0.84 0.94
CA TYR A 29 5.84 -0.77 2.30
C TYR A 29 4.35 -0.40 2.28
N ASN A 30 3.99 0.62 1.50
CA ASN A 30 2.59 1.01 1.32
C ASN A 30 1.73 -0.15 0.75
N ALA A 31 2.22 -0.85 -0.27
CA ALA A 31 1.53 -2.01 -0.85
C ALA A 31 1.33 -3.14 0.17
N ILE A 32 2.38 -3.51 0.90
CA ILE A 32 2.32 -4.58 1.91
C ILE A 32 1.34 -4.22 3.03
N TYR A 33 1.37 -2.98 3.52
CA TYR A 33 0.40 -2.51 4.52
C TYR A 33 -1.05 -2.58 4.01
N GLN A 34 -1.28 -2.26 2.74
CA GLN A 34 -2.61 -2.43 2.13
C GLN A 34 -3.03 -3.91 2.12
N PHE A 35 -2.14 -4.83 1.75
CA PHE A 35 -2.47 -6.26 1.78
C PHE A 35 -2.79 -6.75 3.19
N LEU A 36 -2.02 -6.32 4.19
CA LEU A 36 -2.27 -6.69 5.59
C LEU A 36 -3.57 -6.13 6.17
N SER A 37 -4.02 -4.97 5.68
CA SER A 37 -5.26 -4.36 6.13
C SER A 37 -6.49 -4.93 5.40
N ILE A 38 -6.36 -5.32 4.14
CA ILE A 38 -7.47 -5.75 3.29
C ILE A 38 -7.65 -7.27 3.28
N ILE A 39 -6.56 -8.04 3.22
CA ILE A 39 -6.60 -9.50 3.06
C ILE A 39 -6.62 -10.14 4.46
N ARG A 40 -7.81 -10.50 4.90
CA ARG A 40 -8.08 -10.97 6.27
C ARG A 40 -9.05 -12.13 6.27
N GLY A 41 -8.98 -12.93 7.33
CA GLY A 41 -9.94 -14.00 7.58
C GLY A 41 -11.35 -13.47 7.89
N PRO A 42 -12.35 -14.36 7.96
CA PRO A 42 -13.72 -13.99 8.32
C PRO A 42 -13.83 -13.27 9.68
N ASP A 43 -12.98 -13.68 10.61
CA ASP A 43 -12.76 -13.14 11.96
C ASP A 43 -12.16 -11.73 11.97
N GLY A 44 -11.67 -11.25 10.82
CA GLY A 44 -11.01 -9.96 10.69
C GLY A 44 -9.54 -9.99 11.10
N LEU A 45 -8.97 -11.16 11.43
CA LEU A 45 -7.54 -11.28 11.69
C LEU A 45 -6.75 -11.43 10.37
N PRO A 46 -5.46 -11.07 10.36
CA PRO A 46 -4.60 -11.37 9.21
C PRO A 46 -4.58 -12.87 8.93
N LEU A 47 -4.50 -13.24 7.66
CA LEU A 47 -4.23 -14.63 7.27
C LEU A 47 -2.90 -15.10 7.86
N THR A 48 -2.88 -16.33 8.37
CA THR A 48 -1.67 -16.97 8.91
C THR A 48 -1.45 -18.36 8.30
N ASP A 49 -0.23 -18.87 8.40
CA ASP A 49 0.07 -20.29 8.17
C ASP A 49 -0.21 -21.15 9.42
N TYR A 50 0.12 -22.43 9.35
CA TYR A 50 -0.05 -23.40 10.45
C TYR A 50 0.81 -23.10 11.68
N SER A 51 1.89 -22.33 11.53
CA SER A 51 2.78 -21.90 12.61
C SER A 51 2.34 -20.57 13.25
N GLY A 52 1.31 -19.94 12.70
CA GLY A 52 0.83 -18.62 13.12
C GLY A 52 1.57 -17.45 12.48
N LYS A 53 2.45 -17.69 11.48
CA LYS A 53 3.12 -16.60 10.76
C LYS A 53 2.13 -15.92 9.82
N ILE A 54 2.10 -14.58 9.83
CA ILE A 54 1.19 -13.80 8.98
C ILE A 54 1.57 -13.96 7.51
N THR A 55 0.64 -14.36 6.64
CA THR A 55 0.86 -14.60 5.20
C THR A 55 0.06 -13.67 4.29
N SER A 56 -0.75 -12.75 4.85
CA SER A 56 -1.63 -11.89 4.03
C SER A 56 -0.89 -11.05 3.00
N HIS A 57 0.32 -10.61 3.33
CA HIS A 57 1.20 -9.88 2.44
C HIS A 57 1.69 -10.72 1.25
N ILE A 58 2.03 -12.00 1.49
CA ILE A 58 2.42 -12.96 0.45
C ILE A 58 1.24 -13.24 -0.48
N THR A 59 0.07 -13.52 0.08
CA THR A 59 -1.15 -13.72 -0.71
C THR A 59 -1.45 -12.51 -1.60
N GLY A 60 -1.38 -11.30 -1.03
CA GLY A 60 -1.62 -10.06 -1.76
C GLY A 60 -0.61 -9.83 -2.89
N LEU A 61 0.69 -9.93 -2.57
CA LEU A 61 1.75 -9.80 -3.56
C LEU A 61 1.63 -10.85 -4.67
N PHE A 62 1.37 -12.11 -4.33
CA PHE A 62 1.28 -13.20 -5.29
C PHE A 62 0.17 -12.97 -6.32
N TYR A 63 -1.08 -12.83 -5.87
CA TYR A 63 -2.21 -12.69 -6.79
C TYR A 63 -2.21 -11.34 -7.52
N ARG A 64 -1.79 -10.27 -6.85
CA ARG A 64 -1.77 -8.94 -7.48
C ARG A 64 -0.72 -8.87 -8.58
N ASN A 65 0.46 -9.45 -8.37
CA ASN A 65 1.50 -9.46 -9.39
C ASN A 65 1.16 -10.39 -10.56
N ILE A 66 0.49 -11.53 -10.34
CA ILE A 66 -0.05 -12.33 -11.45
C ILE A 66 -0.97 -11.48 -12.33
N ASN A 67 -1.89 -10.72 -11.72
CA ASN A 67 -2.79 -9.84 -12.46
C ASN A 67 -2.00 -8.78 -13.27
N PHE A 68 -1.06 -8.08 -12.62
CA PHE A 68 -0.23 -7.07 -13.30
C PHE A 68 0.55 -7.64 -14.49
N LEU A 69 1.23 -8.77 -14.28
CA LEU A 69 2.01 -9.41 -15.34
C LEU A 69 1.11 -9.91 -16.48
N SER A 70 -0.09 -10.43 -16.18
CA SER A 70 -1.05 -10.86 -17.20
C SER A 70 -1.56 -9.71 -18.09
N LEU A 71 -1.61 -8.49 -17.54
CA LEU A 71 -1.96 -7.26 -18.26
C LEU A 71 -0.73 -6.63 -18.96
N GLY A 72 0.44 -7.26 -18.91
CA GLY A 72 1.69 -6.75 -19.47
C GLY A 72 2.26 -5.54 -18.73
N ILE A 73 1.80 -5.26 -17.51
CA ILE A 73 2.34 -4.21 -16.64
C ILE A 73 3.71 -4.66 -16.13
N LYS A 74 4.67 -3.73 -16.05
CA LYS A 74 6.03 -3.99 -15.57
C LYS A 74 6.22 -3.38 -14.18
N PRO A 75 5.84 -4.07 -13.09
CA PRO A 75 6.00 -3.54 -11.74
C PRO A 75 7.49 -3.50 -11.34
N VAL A 76 7.87 -2.46 -10.62
CA VAL A 76 9.15 -2.39 -9.88
C VAL A 76 8.82 -1.98 -8.46
N TYR A 77 9.23 -2.79 -7.48
CA TYR A 77 8.95 -2.50 -6.07
C TYR A 77 10.09 -1.70 -5.45
N VAL A 78 9.75 -0.62 -4.75
CA VAL A 78 10.73 0.22 -4.06
C VAL A 78 10.53 0.04 -2.56
N PHE A 79 11.55 -0.51 -1.89
CA PHE A 79 11.56 -0.73 -0.45
C PHE A 79 12.25 0.44 0.24
N ASP A 80 11.72 0.85 1.40
CA ASP A 80 12.37 1.83 2.25
C ASP A 80 13.76 1.36 2.70
N GLY A 81 14.67 2.32 2.80
CA GLY A 81 15.98 2.17 3.42
C GLY A 81 15.91 2.42 4.93
N LYS A 82 17.04 2.84 5.51
CA LYS A 82 17.06 3.24 6.92
C LYS A 82 16.28 4.55 7.07
N PRO A 83 15.26 4.60 7.95
CA PRO A 83 14.51 5.83 8.17
C PRO A 83 15.44 6.92 8.73
N PRO A 84 15.30 8.18 8.29
CA PRO A 84 16.07 9.30 8.82
C PRO A 84 15.74 9.55 10.30
N SER A 85 16.70 10.04 11.07
CA SER A 85 16.57 10.29 12.53
C SER A 85 15.38 11.20 12.89
N LEU A 86 14.98 12.09 11.98
CA LEU A 86 13.84 13.00 12.10
C LEU A 86 12.47 12.30 12.09
N LYS A 87 12.38 11.02 11.68
CA LYS A 87 11.12 10.23 11.68
C LYS A 87 10.81 9.51 13.00
N SER A 88 11.69 9.62 13.99
CA SER A 88 11.52 8.97 15.30
C SER A 88 10.17 9.28 15.95
N ALA A 89 9.77 10.55 15.99
CA ALA A 89 8.49 10.97 16.58
C ALA A 89 7.25 10.36 15.90
N GLU A 90 7.26 10.25 14.56
CA GLU A 90 6.16 9.66 13.80
C GLU A 90 6.14 8.13 13.94
N ILE A 91 7.30 7.49 14.05
CA ILE A 91 7.42 6.05 14.36
C ILE A 91 6.85 5.75 15.75
N GLU A 92 7.18 6.59 16.74
CA GLU A 92 6.67 6.49 18.13
C GLU A 92 5.15 6.63 18.16
N ARG A 93 4.62 7.68 17.48
CA ARG A 93 3.18 7.91 17.35
C ARG A 93 2.47 6.71 16.73
N ARG A 94 3.05 6.09 15.70
CA ARG A 94 2.50 4.89 15.05
C ARG A 94 2.50 3.68 15.99
N LYS A 95 3.53 3.50 16.82
CA LYS A 95 3.54 2.46 17.85
C LYS A 95 2.44 2.68 18.88
N GLN A 96 2.23 3.92 19.32
CA GLN A 96 1.20 4.29 20.29
C GLN A 96 -0.21 3.96 19.77
N ILE A 97 -0.54 4.40 18.54
CA ILE A 97 -1.85 4.16 17.91
C ILE A 97 -2.14 2.66 17.79
N LYS A 98 -1.13 1.86 17.42
CA LYS A 98 -1.27 0.40 17.30
C LYS A 98 -1.51 -0.26 18.65
N LYS A 99 -0.80 0.17 19.70
CA LYS A 99 -0.99 -0.35 21.06
C LYS A 99 -2.41 -0.08 21.56
N GLU A 100 -2.92 1.14 21.33
CA GLU A 100 -4.30 1.48 21.66
C GLU A 100 -5.32 0.66 20.86
N ALA A 101 -5.06 0.42 19.57
CA ALA A 101 -5.92 -0.42 18.75
C ALA A 101 -5.97 -1.88 19.23
N THR A 102 -4.85 -2.44 19.68
CA THR A 102 -4.81 -3.80 20.25
C THR A 102 -5.61 -3.89 21.55
N ILE A 103 -5.49 -2.90 22.44
CA ILE A 103 -6.26 -2.85 23.69
C ILE A 103 -7.77 -2.74 23.39
N LYS A 104 -8.15 -1.89 22.43
CA LYS A 104 -9.55 -1.74 22.01
C LYS A 104 -10.11 -3.02 21.38
N TYR A 105 -9.28 -3.76 20.64
CA TYR A 105 -9.61 -5.06 20.07
C TYR A 105 -9.91 -6.09 21.17
N GLU A 106 -9.00 -6.27 22.12
CA GLU A 106 -9.16 -7.25 23.21
C GLU A 106 -10.40 -6.95 24.06
N ASN A 107 -10.63 -5.67 24.38
CA ASN A 107 -11.82 -5.24 25.09
C ASN A 107 -13.12 -5.44 24.30
N ALA A 108 -13.09 -5.27 22.98
CA ALA A 108 -14.26 -5.52 22.14
C ALA A 108 -14.59 -7.02 22.07
N ILE A 109 -13.56 -7.89 22.01
CA ILE A 109 -13.72 -9.35 22.06
C ILE A 109 -14.28 -9.79 23.41
N SER A 110 -13.72 -9.30 24.53
CA SER A 110 -14.16 -9.70 25.88
C SER A 110 -15.60 -9.28 26.18
N GLN A 111 -16.09 -8.22 25.54
CA GLN A 111 -17.45 -7.72 25.67
C GLN A 111 -18.41 -8.28 24.61
N GLY A 112 -17.99 -9.25 23.78
CA GLY A 112 -18.83 -9.83 22.72
C GLY A 112 -19.18 -8.86 21.60
N ARG A 113 -18.50 -7.70 21.50
CA ARG A 113 -18.68 -6.69 20.45
C ARG A 113 -17.84 -7.06 19.23
N TYR A 114 -18.21 -8.16 18.57
CA TYR A 114 -17.47 -8.71 17.43
C TYR A 114 -17.29 -7.73 16.26
N GLU A 115 -18.26 -6.84 16.07
CA GLU A 115 -18.23 -5.80 15.03
C GLU A 115 -17.14 -4.74 15.29
N ASP A 116 -17.09 -4.24 16.52
CA ASP A 116 -16.05 -3.29 16.96
C ASP A 116 -14.67 -3.96 16.95
N ALA A 117 -14.60 -5.22 17.37
CA ALA A 117 -13.37 -6.01 17.34
C ALA A 117 -12.81 -6.10 15.92
N LYS A 118 -13.65 -6.44 14.92
CA LYS A 118 -13.21 -6.51 13.52
C LYS A 118 -12.63 -5.18 13.01
N LYS A 119 -13.21 -4.04 13.43
CA LYS A 119 -12.72 -2.71 13.09
C LYS A 119 -11.36 -2.43 13.74
N TYR A 120 -11.19 -2.72 15.02
CA TYR A 120 -9.92 -2.49 15.72
C TYR A 120 -8.82 -3.44 15.23
N ALA A 121 -9.16 -4.69 14.89
CA ALA A 121 -8.23 -5.66 14.32
C ALA A 121 -7.56 -5.16 13.03
N GLN A 122 -8.26 -4.38 12.20
CA GLN A 122 -7.70 -3.80 10.99
C GLN A 122 -6.55 -2.81 11.28
N GLN A 123 -6.58 -2.16 12.44
CA GLN A 123 -5.61 -1.16 12.86
C GLN A 123 -4.38 -1.75 13.57
N THR A 124 -4.37 -3.05 13.87
CA THR A 124 -3.26 -3.72 14.57
C THR A 124 -2.15 -4.22 13.64
N SER A 125 -2.28 -4.08 12.31
CA SER A 125 -1.27 -4.58 11.36
C SER A 125 0.13 -4.01 11.63
N ILE A 126 1.08 -4.92 11.86
CA ILE A 126 2.50 -4.60 12.01
C ILE A 126 3.25 -5.24 10.85
N LEU A 127 4.01 -4.43 10.12
CA LEU A 127 5.00 -4.93 9.19
C LEU A 127 6.27 -5.27 9.98
N ARG A 128 6.68 -6.54 9.93
CA ARG A 128 7.92 -7.03 10.54
C ARG A 128 8.99 -7.19 9.47
N ASP A 129 10.26 -7.13 9.85
CA ASP A 129 11.39 -7.25 8.92
C ASP A 129 11.36 -8.58 8.16
N GLU A 130 10.99 -9.68 8.82
CA GLU A 130 10.81 -10.99 8.17
C GLU A 130 9.82 -10.96 7.00
N MET A 131 8.74 -10.18 7.13
CA MET A 131 7.73 -10.06 6.08
C MET A 131 8.26 -9.25 4.89
N VAL A 132 9.15 -8.30 5.14
CA VAL A 132 9.84 -7.55 4.08
C VAL A 132 10.77 -8.48 3.31
N GLU A 133 11.54 -9.31 4.01
CA GLU A 133 12.43 -10.28 3.38
C GLU A 133 11.67 -11.37 2.63
N ASP A 134 10.57 -11.90 3.19
CA ASP A 134 9.70 -12.83 2.48
C ASP A 134 9.08 -12.18 1.23
N SER A 135 8.69 -10.90 1.31
CA SER A 135 8.17 -10.14 0.17
C SER A 135 9.21 -9.99 -0.93
N LYS A 136 10.44 -9.59 -0.58
CA LYS A 136 11.56 -9.48 -1.53
C LYS A 136 11.88 -10.81 -2.19
N ARG A 137 11.91 -11.89 -1.39
CA ARG A 137 12.12 -13.26 -1.89
C ARG A 137 11.04 -13.65 -2.88
N LEU A 138 9.77 -13.40 -2.56
CA LEU A 138 8.67 -13.69 -3.47
C LEU A 138 8.78 -12.92 -4.79
N LEU A 139 9.07 -11.61 -4.72
CA LEU A 139 9.23 -10.78 -5.92
C LEU A 139 10.39 -11.27 -6.80
N SER A 140 11.51 -11.64 -6.18
CA SER A 140 12.65 -12.24 -6.86
C SER A 140 12.28 -13.55 -7.58
N LEU A 141 11.47 -14.41 -6.94
CA LEU A 141 10.98 -15.65 -7.55
C LEU A 141 10.04 -15.40 -8.74
N PHE A 142 9.29 -14.28 -8.74
CA PHE A 142 8.51 -13.84 -9.90
C PHE A 142 9.37 -13.27 -11.03
N GLY A 143 10.65 -12.96 -10.79
CA GLY A 143 11.48 -12.18 -11.69
C GLY A 143 11.12 -10.68 -11.71
N ILE A 144 10.40 -10.20 -10.69
CA ILE A 144 10.03 -8.79 -10.55
C ILE A 144 11.16 -8.04 -9.85
N PRO A 145 11.71 -6.97 -10.43
CA PRO A 145 12.79 -6.20 -9.82
C PRO A 145 12.32 -5.45 -8.57
N SER A 146 13.20 -5.41 -7.57
CA SER A 146 13.04 -4.60 -6.37
C SER A 146 14.25 -3.71 -6.15
N VAL A 147 14.01 -2.46 -5.75
CA VAL A 147 15.03 -1.46 -5.43
C VAL A 147 14.99 -1.16 -3.94
N ASN A 148 16.15 -1.12 -3.27
CA ASN A 148 16.24 -0.59 -1.91
C ASN A 148 16.55 0.91 -1.99
N ALA A 149 15.65 1.74 -1.48
CA ALA A 149 15.89 3.17 -1.39
C ALA A 149 17.02 3.46 -0.39
N PRO A 150 17.79 4.55 -0.58
CA PRO A 150 18.76 4.98 0.43
C PRO A 150 18.08 5.47 1.72
N SER A 151 16.83 5.94 1.61
CA SER A 151 16.02 6.46 2.71
C SER A 151 14.54 6.17 2.40
N GLU A 152 13.80 7.10 1.83
CA GLU A 152 12.36 6.95 1.55
C GLU A 152 12.10 6.24 0.21
N GLY A 153 11.25 5.22 0.26
CA GLY A 153 10.78 4.48 -0.92
C GLY A 153 10.00 5.38 -1.87
N GLU A 154 9.09 6.22 -1.35
CA GLU A 154 8.32 7.16 -2.17
C GLU A 154 9.19 8.22 -2.86
N ALA A 155 10.28 8.66 -2.23
CA ALA A 155 11.22 9.59 -2.86
C ALA A 155 11.99 8.92 -4.00
N THR A 156 12.39 7.66 -3.83
CA THR A 156 13.06 6.89 -4.88
C THR A 156 12.09 6.57 -6.02
N ALA A 157 10.85 6.20 -5.71
CA ALA A 157 9.79 6.01 -6.72
C ALA A 157 9.52 7.30 -7.50
N ALA A 158 9.44 8.45 -6.83
CA ALA A 158 9.32 9.76 -7.47
C ALA A 158 10.49 10.04 -8.42
N HIS A 159 11.72 9.82 -7.96
CA HIS A 159 12.93 10.02 -8.76
C HIS A 159 12.94 9.14 -10.02
N MET A 160 12.48 7.89 -9.94
CA MET A 160 12.34 7.01 -11.10
C MET A 160 11.38 7.59 -12.15
N THR A 161 10.30 8.26 -11.74
CA THR A 161 9.40 8.95 -12.68
C THR A 161 10.02 10.21 -13.28
N MET A 162 10.77 10.97 -12.49
CA MET A 162 11.45 12.19 -12.94
C MET A 162 12.48 11.90 -14.02
N THR A 163 13.26 10.84 -13.83
CA THR A 163 14.32 10.37 -14.74
C THR A 163 13.80 9.53 -15.91
N GLY A 164 12.51 9.22 -15.95
CA GLY A 164 11.89 8.45 -17.04
C GLY A 164 12.10 6.93 -16.97
N GLN A 165 12.67 6.42 -15.88
CA GLN A 165 12.80 4.98 -15.63
C GLN A 165 11.46 4.31 -15.33
N ALA A 166 10.53 5.04 -14.72
CA ALA A 166 9.15 4.62 -14.50
C ALA A 166 8.16 5.62 -15.11
N HIS A 167 7.02 5.14 -15.56
CA HIS A 167 5.94 5.99 -16.07
C HIS A 167 5.20 6.73 -14.97
N VAL A 168 5.03 6.08 -13.81
CA VAL A 168 4.18 6.52 -12.70
C VAL A 168 4.67 5.89 -11.39
N SER A 169 4.52 6.60 -10.27
CA SER A 169 4.65 6.03 -8.92
C SER A 169 3.30 5.49 -8.45
N ALA A 170 3.28 4.40 -7.68
CA ALA A 170 2.05 3.82 -7.14
C ALA A 170 2.11 3.75 -5.61
N SER A 171 1.21 4.50 -4.95
CA SER A 171 1.10 4.59 -3.49
C SER A 171 -0.32 5.06 -3.11
N GLN A 172 -0.74 4.80 -1.87
CA GLN A 172 -1.92 5.44 -1.27
C GLN A 172 -1.61 6.74 -0.54
N ASP A 173 -0.34 7.02 -0.28
CA ASP A 173 0.09 8.28 0.28
C ASP A 173 0.40 9.24 -0.87
N PHE A 174 0.45 10.55 -0.59
CA PHE A 174 0.72 11.57 -1.60
C PHE A 174 2.20 11.99 -1.59
N ASP A 175 3.04 11.38 -0.76
CA ASP A 175 4.38 11.89 -0.49
C ASP A 175 5.28 11.82 -1.73
N SER A 176 5.07 10.84 -2.62
CA SER A 176 5.79 10.81 -3.90
C SER A 176 5.55 12.06 -4.77
N LEU A 177 4.37 12.68 -4.73
CA LEU A 177 4.13 13.96 -5.43
C LEU A 177 4.94 15.09 -4.81
N LEU A 178 5.06 15.12 -3.47
CA LEU A 178 5.87 16.11 -2.76
C LEU A 178 7.36 15.97 -3.09
N PHE A 179 7.82 14.75 -3.37
CA PHE A 179 9.17 14.48 -3.88
C PHE A 179 9.34 14.76 -5.38
N GLY A 180 8.29 15.22 -6.07
CA GLY A 180 8.35 15.61 -7.48
C GLY A 180 7.99 14.51 -8.48
N ALA A 181 7.28 13.45 -8.06
CA ALA A 181 6.78 12.45 -9.00
C ALA A 181 5.92 13.10 -10.08
N LYS A 182 6.19 12.82 -11.35
CA LYS A 182 5.41 13.40 -12.47
C LYS A 182 3.95 12.98 -12.40
N LYS A 183 3.72 11.71 -12.05
CA LYS A 183 2.40 11.10 -11.91
C LYS A 183 2.38 10.13 -10.74
N LEU A 184 1.29 10.14 -9.99
CA LEU A 184 0.98 9.19 -8.93
C LEU A 184 -0.30 8.43 -9.30
N VAL A 185 -0.29 7.10 -9.22
CA VAL A 185 -1.50 6.27 -9.28
C VAL A 185 -1.84 5.73 -7.90
N ARG A 186 -3.04 6.03 -7.44
CA ARG A 186 -3.61 5.49 -6.20
C ARG A 186 -4.57 4.36 -6.53
N ASN A 187 -4.88 3.55 -5.51
CA ASN A 187 -5.69 2.34 -5.65
C ASN A 187 -5.14 1.28 -6.62
N PHE A 188 -3.85 1.35 -6.95
CA PHE A 188 -3.24 0.44 -7.92
C PHE A 188 -3.21 -1.01 -7.41
N THR A 189 -2.77 -1.21 -6.16
CA THR A 189 -2.61 -2.54 -5.54
C THR A 189 -3.88 -3.11 -4.92
N ASN A 190 -4.92 -2.29 -4.73
CA ASN A 190 -6.19 -2.69 -4.11
C ASN A 190 -7.41 -2.55 -5.03
N SER A 191 -7.19 -2.23 -6.32
CA SER A 191 -8.25 -2.09 -7.32
C SER A 191 -9.06 -3.37 -7.52
N GLY A 192 -10.32 -3.18 -7.90
CA GLY A 192 -11.29 -4.23 -8.20
C GLY A 192 -12.46 -4.28 -7.21
N LYS A 193 -13.24 -5.36 -7.31
CA LYS A 193 -14.42 -5.59 -6.50
C LYS A 193 -14.04 -5.96 -5.06
N ARG A 194 -14.43 -5.11 -4.12
CA ARG A 194 -14.22 -5.30 -2.68
C ARG A 194 -15.56 -5.40 -1.96
N LYS A 195 -15.76 -6.46 -1.18
CA LYS A 195 -16.91 -6.55 -0.28
C LYS A 195 -16.72 -5.58 0.89
N LEU A 196 -17.71 -4.73 1.15
CA LEU A 196 -17.68 -3.86 2.32
C LEU A 196 -17.75 -4.70 3.60
N PRO A 197 -16.97 -4.38 4.65
CA PRO A 197 -17.20 -4.95 5.97
C PRO A 197 -18.66 -4.68 6.35
N ASN A 198 -19.38 -5.72 6.74
CA ASN A 198 -20.70 -5.63 7.37
C ASN A 198 -21.82 -5.13 6.43
N ARG A 199 -21.58 -5.15 5.11
CA ARG A 199 -22.61 -4.98 4.10
C ARG A 199 -22.46 -6.08 3.04
N ASN A 200 -23.57 -6.64 2.56
CA ASN A 200 -23.55 -7.53 1.39
C ASN A 200 -23.33 -6.78 0.06
N THR A 201 -22.82 -5.56 0.13
CA THR A 201 -22.56 -4.70 -1.01
C THR A 201 -21.08 -4.78 -1.38
N THR A 202 -20.83 -5.01 -2.65
CA THR A 202 -19.50 -4.94 -3.25
C THR A 202 -19.29 -3.54 -3.79
N ILE A 203 -18.23 -2.87 -3.37
CA ILE A 203 -17.76 -1.62 -3.97
C ILE A 203 -16.70 -1.95 -5.00
N GLU A 204 -16.74 -1.25 -6.13
CA GLU A 204 -15.67 -1.28 -7.11
C GLU A 204 -14.68 -0.17 -6.77
N VAL A 205 -13.44 -0.57 -6.43
CA VAL A 205 -12.36 0.38 -6.18
C VAL A 205 -11.63 0.59 -7.49
N GLU A 206 -11.84 1.76 -8.09
CA GLU A 206 -11.18 2.17 -9.32
C GLU A 206 -9.82 2.84 -9.00
N PRO A 207 -8.76 2.53 -9.77
CA PRO A 207 -7.54 3.34 -9.80
C PRO A 207 -7.83 4.81 -10.09
N GLU A 208 -7.12 5.72 -9.42
CA GLU A 208 -7.12 7.14 -9.73
C GLU A 208 -5.69 7.59 -10.03
N ILE A 209 -5.50 8.38 -11.09
CA ILE A 209 -4.21 8.96 -11.46
C ILE A 209 -4.22 10.47 -11.17
N ILE A 210 -3.09 10.95 -10.69
CA ILE A 210 -2.82 12.35 -10.40
C ILE A 210 -1.61 12.75 -11.23
N ASP A 211 -1.76 13.80 -12.03
CA ASP A 211 -0.66 14.44 -12.73
C ASP A 211 -0.24 15.69 -11.95
N LEU A 212 1.06 15.80 -11.65
CA LEU A 212 1.60 16.88 -10.82
C LEU A 212 1.43 18.25 -11.48
N VAL A 213 1.72 18.35 -12.78
CA VAL A 213 1.63 19.64 -13.51
C VAL A 213 0.18 20.08 -13.56
N LYS A 214 -0.73 19.19 -13.96
CA LYS A 214 -2.16 19.48 -14.00
C LYS A 214 -2.72 19.90 -12.64
N THR A 215 -2.23 19.27 -11.56
CA THR A 215 -2.61 19.65 -10.20
C THR A 215 -2.13 21.04 -9.85
N LEU A 216 -0.86 21.36 -10.11
CA LEU A 216 -0.30 22.69 -9.81
C LEU A 216 -0.98 23.79 -10.63
N ASP A 217 -1.25 23.54 -11.92
CA ASP A 217 -1.95 24.47 -12.80
C ASP A 217 -3.37 24.77 -12.32
N SER A 218 -4.04 23.82 -11.65
CA SER A 218 -5.37 24.03 -11.08
C SER A 218 -5.40 24.83 -9.78
N LEU A 219 -4.23 25.03 -9.15
CA LEU A 219 -4.07 25.78 -7.89
C LEU A 219 -3.57 27.21 -8.13
N ALA A 220 -3.14 27.53 -9.35
CA ALA A 220 -2.71 28.85 -9.79
C ALA A 220 -3.91 29.75 -10.16
#